data_AF-E9GGX8-F1
#
_entry.id   AF-E9GGX8-F1
#
_cell.length_a   1.000
_cell.length_b   1.000
_cell.length_c   1.000
_cell.angle_alpha   90.00
_cell.angle_beta   90.00
_cell.angle_gamma   90.00
#
_symmetry.space_group_name_H-M   'P 1'
#
loop_
_entity.id
_entity.type
_entity.pdbx_description
1 polymer ?
#
loop_
_entity_poly.entity_id
_entity_poly.type
_entity_poly.pdbx_seq_one_letter_code
_entity_poly.pdbx_strand_id
1 'polypeptide(L)'
;RGSLEGKLERPTYEDLLKDPLLKHSGIYQGTCPELCIKTQIWTDNQPNTLPITTSYKSFSTRWNWNEWINLPMKYCDLPRNSQLCLTIYECCGPEKYVPVGGTTLPLFGKLCVYKQGLRDLRIWRNQVADGNLPSKTPAK
;
A
#
# COMPACT_ATOMS: atom_id res chain seq x y z
N ARG A 1 5.99 -15.83 -5.43
CA ARG A 1 7.03 -14.79 -5.53
C ARG A 1 6.45 -13.58 -4.79
N GLY A 2 7.09 -13.10 -3.71
CA GLY A 2 6.52 -12.08 -2.81
C GLY A 2 7.18 -10.71 -2.97
N SER A 3 7.53 -10.33 -4.20
CA SER A 3 8.26 -9.10 -4.50
C SER A 3 7.35 -8.05 -5.11
N LEU A 4 7.56 -6.79 -4.74
CA LEU A 4 6.99 -5.66 -5.47
C LEU A 4 7.78 -5.46 -6.77
N GLU A 5 7.06 -5.44 -7.88
CA GLU A 5 7.62 -5.28 -9.22
C GLU A 5 7.09 -3.99 -9.86
N GLY A 6 7.92 -3.33 -10.66
CA GLY A 6 7.58 -2.10 -11.36
C GLY A 6 8.72 -1.10 -11.39
N LYS A 7 8.54 -0.05 -12.19
CA LYS A 7 9.44 1.11 -12.23
C LYS A 7 8.75 2.29 -11.57
N LEU A 8 9.45 2.92 -10.63
CA LEU A 8 9.02 4.18 -10.04
C LEU A 8 9.49 5.30 -10.97
N GLU A 9 8.56 6.15 -11.40
CA GLU A 9 8.91 7.32 -12.21
C GLU A 9 9.54 8.38 -11.32
N ARG A 10 10.61 8.99 -11.83
CA ARG A 10 11.30 10.06 -11.14
C ARG A 10 10.40 11.30 -11.12
N PRO A 11 10.35 12.02 -9.98
CA PRO A 11 9.67 13.31 -9.90
C PRO A 11 10.15 14.25 -11.01
N THR A 12 9.22 14.98 -11.62
CA THR A 12 9.57 15.97 -12.64
C THR A 12 10.14 17.24 -12.01
N TYR A 13 10.76 18.10 -12.81
CA TYR A 13 11.28 19.37 -12.33
C TYR A 13 10.17 20.24 -11.71
N GLU A 14 8.96 20.20 -12.28
CA GLU A 14 7.79 20.90 -11.72
C GLU A 14 7.42 20.38 -10.32
N ASP A 15 7.52 19.07 -10.09
CA ASP A 15 7.27 18.48 -8.78
C ASP A 15 8.33 18.91 -7.75
N LEU A 16 9.60 19.03 -8.16
CA LEU A 16 10.67 19.56 -7.31
C LEU A 16 10.49 21.03 -6.96
N LEU A 17 9.94 21.83 -7.88
CA LEU A 17 9.61 23.24 -7.60
C LEU A 17 8.49 23.37 -6.56
N LYS A 18 7.48 22.49 -6.63
CA LYS A 18 6.39 22.44 -5.65
C LYS A 18 6.87 21.91 -4.31
N ASP A 19 7.73 20.90 -4.34
CA ASP A 19 8.21 20.21 -3.15
C ASP A 19 9.72 19.93 -3.24
N PRO A 20 10.54 20.87 -2.73
CA PRO A 20 11.99 20.75 -2.76
C PRO A 20 12.53 19.55 -1.97
N LEU A 21 11.74 18.93 -1.09
CA LEU A 21 12.17 17.75 -0.33
C LEU A 21 12.21 16.49 -1.19
N LEU A 22 11.51 16.46 -2.33
CA LEU A 22 11.53 15.32 -3.25
C LEU A 22 12.94 15.06 -3.81
N LYS A 23 13.86 16.03 -3.79
CA LYS A 23 15.28 15.81 -4.15
C LYS A 23 15.99 14.82 -3.23
N HIS A 24 15.47 14.62 -2.02
CA HIS A 24 15.98 13.66 -1.04
C HIS A 24 15.30 12.29 -1.13
N SER A 25 14.31 12.12 -2.02
CA SER A 25 13.67 10.84 -2.22
C SER A 25 14.64 9.83 -2.83
N GLY A 26 14.52 8.57 -2.42
CA GLY A 26 15.33 7.49 -3.00
C GLY A 26 15.00 7.31 -4.48
N ILE A 27 13.73 7.55 -4.86
CA ILE A 27 13.31 7.57 -6.27
C ILE A 27 14.12 8.59 -7.08
N TYR A 28 14.29 9.81 -6.58
CA TYR A 28 15.00 10.87 -7.29
C TYR A 28 16.51 10.60 -7.39
N GLN A 29 17.11 10.09 -6.30
CA GLN A 29 18.52 9.72 -6.26
C GLN A 29 18.85 8.48 -7.11
N GLY A 30 17.83 7.80 -7.65
CA GLY A 30 18.01 6.59 -8.46
C GLY A 30 18.46 5.39 -7.65
N THR A 31 18.30 5.42 -6.33
CA THR A 31 18.54 4.30 -5.43
C THR A 31 17.28 3.42 -5.34
N CYS A 32 17.36 2.30 -4.62
CA CYS A 32 16.18 1.54 -4.24
C CYS A 32 15.56 2.23 -3.01
N PRO A 33 14.47 3.02 -3.15
CA PRO A 33 13.89 3.75 -2.04
C PRO A 33 13.41 2.82 -0.93
N GLU A 34 13.45 3.37 0.28
CA GLU A 34 12.92 2.72 1.46
C GLU A 34 11.40 2.92 1.48
N LEU A 35 10.71 1.79 1.31
CA LEU A 35 9.26 1.75 1.21
C LEU A 35 8.68 1.12 2.48
N CYS A 36 7.54 1.65 2.92
CA CYS A 36 6.72 1.02 3.95
C CYS A 36 5.31 0.78 3.42
N ILE A 37 4.67 -0.29 3.87
CA ILE A 37 3.31 -0.61 3.50
C ILE A 37 2.43 -0.32 4.70
N LYS A 38 1.44 0.56 4.50
CA LYS A 38 0.38 0.82 5.46
C LYS A 38 -0.86 0.04 5.05
N THR A 39 -1.39 -0.74 5.98
CA THR A 39 -2.57 -1.59 5.79
C THR A 39 -3.67 -1.22 6.75
N GLN A 40 -4.91 -1.27 6.29
CA GLN A 40 -6.10 -0.99 7.10
C GLN A 40 -7.30 -1.74 6.57
N ILE A 41 -8.20 -2.18 7.46
CA ILE A 41 -9.47 -2.79 7.08
C ILE A 41 -10.52 -1.69 6.96
N TRP A 42 -11.26 -1.72 5.85
CA TRP A 42 -12.36 -0.81 5.54
C TRP A 42 -13.66 -1.59 5.36
N THR A 43 -14.76 -1.04 5.84
CA THR A 43 -16.12 -1.58 5.68
C THR A 43 -17.07 -0.42 5.42
N ASP A 44 -17.99 -0.56 4.47
CA ASP A 44 -18.96 0.50 4.12
C ASP A 44 -18.31 1.87 3.89
N ASN A 45 -17.17 1.89 3.21
CA ASN A 45 -16.36 3.08 2.91
C ASN A 45 -15.83 3.82 4.16
N GLN A 46 -15.78 3.14 5.31
CA GLN A 46 -15.21 3.67 6.55
C GLN A 46 -14.06 2.79 7.04
N PRO A 47 -13.02 3.37 7.65
CA PRO A 47 -11.95 2.59 8.28
C PRO A 47 -12.44 1.96 9.59
N ASN A 48 -12.34 0.63 9.71
CA ASN A 48 -12.78 -0.09 10.92
C ASN A 48 -11.68 -0.24 11.97
N THR A 49 -10.42 -0.14 11.56
CA THR A 49 -9.28 -0.40 12.44
C THR A 49 -8.27 0.73 12.41
N LEU A 50 -7.40 0.79 13.42
CA LEU A 50 -6.18 1.57 13.31
C LEU A 50 -5.32 1.02 12.16
N PRO A 51 -4.63 1.90 11.42
CA PRO A 51 -3.72 1.47 10.37
C PRO A 51 -2.48 0.83 10.97
N ILE A 52 -2.00 -0.24 10.33
CA ILE A 52 -0.76 -0.92 10.69
C ILE A 52 0.26 -0.69 9.59
N THR A 53 1.52 -0.52 9.96
CA THR A 53 2.62 -0.41 9.01
C THR A 53 3.53 -1.64 9.10
N THR A 54 4.09 -2.05 7.98
CA THR A 54 5.19 -3.02 7.97
C THR A 54 6.40 -2.50 8.73
N SER A 55 7.25 -3.42 9.17
CA SER A 55 8.55 -3.07 9.76
C SER A 55 9.42 -2.31 8.76
N TYR A 56 10.28 -1.45 9.29
CA TYR A 56 11.29 -0.77 8.48
C TYR A 56 12.29 -1.77 7.91
N LYS A 57 12.61 -1.63 6.62
CA LYS A 57 13.61 -2.45 5.94
C LYS A 57 14.32 -1.62 4.87
N SER A 58 15.64 -1.66 4.89
CA SER A 58 16.45 -1.07 3.82
C SER A 58 16.53 -2.04 2.64
N PHE A 59 16.37 -1.53 1.43
CA PHE A 59 16.35 -2.31 0.19
C PHE A 59 17.55 -1.97 -0.67
N SER A 60 18.19 -2.97 -1.27
CA SER A 60 19.33 -2.77 -2.16
C SER A 60 18.94 -2.88 -3.63
N THR A 61 18.35 -4.02 -4.01
CA THR A 61 18.09 -4.38 -5.42
C THR A 61 16.63 -4.70 -5.72
N ARG A 62 15.86 -5.10 -4.70
CA ARG A 62 14.49 -5.58 -4.85
C ARG A 62 13.71 -5.36 -3.57
N TRP A 63 12.46 -4.94 -3.72
CA TRP A 63 11.51 -4.76 -2.63
C TRP A 63 10.86 -6.10 -2.28
N ASN A 64 11.42 -6.75 -1.26
CA ASN A 64 10.89 -7.98 -0.70
C ASN A 64 10.80 -7.84 0.82
N TRP A 65 9.59 -7.63 1.35
CA TRP A 65 9.36 -7.58 2.78
C TRP A 65 9.45 -8.98 3.39
N ASN A 66 8.69 -9.94 2.84
CA ASN A 66 8.52 -11.30 3.36
C ASN A 66 8.19 -11.31 4.87
N GLU A 67 7.22 -10.49 5.25
CA GLU A 67 6.81 -10.26 6.63
C GLU A 67 5.33 -10.61 6.80
N TRP A 68 5.00 -11.21 7.95
CA TRP A 68 3.61 -11.41 8.36
C TRP A 68 3.08 -10.16 9.03
N ILE A 69 1.91 -9.69 8.59
CA ILE A 69 1.22 -8.54 9.20
C ILE A 69 -0.02 -9.06 9.95
N ASN A 70 -0.10 -8.76 11.24
CA ASN A 70 -1.23 -9.14 12.09
C ASN A 70 -2.26 -8.00 12.12
N LEU A 71 -3.43 -8.21 11.52
CA LEU A 71 -4.52 -7.22 11.54
C LEU A 71 -5.15 -7.16 12.94
N PRO A 72 -5.60 -6.00 13.43
CA PRO A 72 -6.04 -5.82 14.80
C PRO A 72 -7.56 -6.09 14.88
N MET A 73 -7.99 -7.19 14.29
CA MET A 73 -9.40 -7.58 14.20
C MET A 73 -9.51 -9.11 14.11
N LYS A 74 -10.48 -9.68 14.80
CA LYS A 74 -10.75 -11.12 14.73
C LYS A 74 -11.53 -11.45 13.46
N TYR A 75 -11.38 -12.68 13.00
CA TYR A 75 -12.12 -13.17 11.84
C TYR A 75 -13.64 -13.11 12.03
N CYS A 76 -14.14 -13.43 13.23
CA CYS A 76 -15.57 -13.38 13.55
C CYS A 76 -16.17 -11.97 13.51
N ASP A 77 -15.34 -10.94 13.63
CA ASP A 77 -15.77 -9.56 13.70
C ASP A 77 -15.72 -8.88 12.32
N LEU A 78 -15.24 -9.57 11.27
CA LEU A 78 -15.11 -9.05 9.91
C LEU A 78 -16.47 -9.11 9.17
N PRO A 79 -17.03 -7.96 8.79
CA PRO A 79 -18.24 -7.93 7.96
C PRO A 79 -17.98 -8.46 6.54
N ARG A 80 -19.03 -8.94 5.85
CA ARG A 80 -18.93 -9.53 4.50
C ARG A 80 -18.33 -8.57 3.46
N ASN A 81 -18.61 -7.28 3.59
CA ASN A 81 -18.15 -6.20 2.74
C ASN A 81 -16.77 -5.64 3.17
N SER A 82 -16.05 -6.32 4.07
CA SER A 82 -14.70 -5.92 4.47
C SER A 82 -13.73 -5.92 3.30
N GLN A 83 -12.96 -4.85 3.20
CA GLN A 83 -11.90 -4.64 2.22
C GLN A 83 -10.59 -4.37 2.94
N LEU A 84 -9.53 -5.02 2.47
CA LEU A 84 -8.16 -4.77 2.89
C LEU A 84 -7.56 -3.69 1.99
N CYS A 85 -7.23 -2.56 2.59
CA CYS A 85 -6.63 -1.42 1.91
C CYS A 85 -5.13 -1.40 2.20
N LEU A 86 -4.32 -1.54 1.16
CA LEU A 86 -2.86 -1.53 1.24
C LEU A 86 -2.35 -0.30 0.48
N THR A 87 -1.57 0.54 1.14
CA THR A 87 -0.92 1.68 0.49
C THR A 87 0.57 1.65 0.77
N ILE A 88 1.36 1.72 -0.28
CA ILE A 88 2.80 1.77 -0.26
C ILE A 88 3.20 3.24 -0.19
N TYR A 89 4.02 3.58 0.78
CA TYR A 89 4.56 4.91 0.98
C TYR A 89 6.07 4.90 0.84
N GLU A 90 6.61 5.97 0.26
CA GLU A 90 8.02 6.30 0.33
C GLU A 90 8.27 7.25 1.51
N CYS A 91 9.33 6.97 2.27
CA CYS A 91 9.81 7.84 3.33
C CYS A 91 10.75 8.89 2.76
N CYS A 92 10.24 10.07 2.40
CA CYS A 92 11.02 11.14 1.76
C CYS A 92 11.61 12.18 2.74
N GLY A 93 11.38 12.02 4.05
CA GLY A 93 11.84 12.94 5.07
C GLY A 93 11.15 12.75 6.42
N PRO A 94 11.47 13.59 7.42
CA PRO A 94 10.82 13.56 8.73
C PRO A 94 9.31 13.79 8.57
N GLU A 95 8.51 12.85 9.09
CA GLU A 95 7.03 12.83 9.02
C GLU A 95 6.41 12.89 7.61
N LYS A 96 7.21 12.76 6.55
CA LYS A 96 6.73 12.90 5.18
C LYS A 96 6.65 11.56 4.46
N TYR A 97 5.41 11.10 4.29
CA TYR A 97 5.09 9.88 3.55
C TYR A 97 4.44 10.23 2.22
N VAL A 98 5.09 9.88 1.12
CA VAL A 98 4.55 10.09 -0.23
C VAL A 98 3.91 8.79 -0.71
N PRO A 99 2.62 8.78 -1.09
CA PRO A 99 1.97 7.56 -1.57
C PRO A 99 2.54 7.18 -2.94
N VAL A 100 3.21 6.04 -2.98
CA VAL A 100 3.74 5.44 -4.21
C VAL A 100 2.64 4.71 -4.97
N GLY A 101 1.76 4.03 -4.24
CA GLY A 101 0.58 3.43 -4.82
C GLY A 101 -0.25 2.62 -3.84
N GLY A 102 -1.49 2.35 -4.25
CA GLY A 102 -2.52 1.79 -3.40
C GLY A 102 -3.21 0.63 -4.08
N THR A 103 -3.73 -0.29 -3.28
CA THR A 103 -4.53 -1.41 -3.74
C THR A 103 -5.55 -1.81 -2.70
N THR A 104 -6.74 -2.17 -3.15
CA THR A 104 -7.88 -2.52 -2.31
C THR A 104 -8.36 -3.91 -2.70
N LEU A 105 -8.31 -4.82 -1.73
CA LEU A 105 -8.64 -6.22 -1.87
C LEU A 105 -9.88 -6.57 -1.03
N PRO A 106 -11.02 -6.94 -1.64
CA PRO A 106 -12.15 -7.44 -0.87
C PRO A 106 -11.81 -8.80 -0.23
N LEU A 107 -12.01 -8.91 1.09
CA LEU A 107 -11.67 -10.11 1.88
C LEU A 107 -12.61 -11.29 1.62
N PHE A 108 -13.86 -11.01 1.22
CA PHE A 108 -14.83 -12.05 0.89
C PHE A 108 -15.15 -12.05 -0.61
N GLY A 109 -15.43 -13.23 -1.15
CA GLY A 109 -15.92 -13.42 -2.51
C GLY A 109 -17.42 -13.15 -2.64
N LYS A 110 -17.94 -13.24 -3.87
CA LYS A 110 -19.39 -13.11 -4.13
C LYS A 110 -20.22 -14.11 -3.31
N LEU A 111 -19.70 -15.32 -3.12
CA LEU A 111 -20.32 -16.41 -2.35
C LEU A 111 -20.10 -16.32 -0.83
N CYS A 112 -19.73 -15.16 -0.28
CA CYS A 112 -19.38 -14.97 1.14
C CYS A 112 -18.17 -15.75 1.65
N VAL A 113 -17.43 -16.43 0.78
CA VAL A 113 -16.28 -17.25 1.20
C VAL A 113 -15.07 -16.34 1.42
N TYR A 114 -14.40 -16.50 2.56
CA TYR A 114 -13.16 -15.79 2.86
C TYR A 114 -12.08 -16.19 1.87
N LYS A 115 -11.39 -15.17 1.36
CA LYS A 115 -10.40 -15.32 0.32
C LYS A 115 -9.05 -15.74 0.90
N GLN A 116 -8.61 -16.95 0.59
CA GLN A 116 -7.34 -17.52 1.03
C GLN A 116 -6.39 -17.77 -0.15
N GLY A 117 -5.12 -18.04 0.19
CA GLY A 117 -4.07 -18.38 -0.77
C GLY A 117 -3.19 -17.21 -1.21
N LEU A 118 -2.13 -17.54 -1.95
CA LEU A 118 -1.18 -16.59 -2.53
C LEU A 118 -1.81 -15.82 -3.68
N ARG A 119 -1.56 -14.51 -3.73
CA ARG A 119 -2.10 -13.62 -4.78
C ARG A 119 -1.13 -12.53 -5.14
N ASP A 120 -1.09 -12.26 -6.44
CA ASP A 120 -0.44 -11.08 -6.99
C ASP A 120 -1.51 -9.97 -7.08
N LEU A 121 -1.20 -8.80 -6.51
CA LEU A 121 -2.13 -7.67 -6.45
C LEU A 121 -1.63 -6.56 -7.37
N ARG A 122 -2.54 -6.00 -8.17
CA ARG A 122 -2.25 -4.81 -8.95
C ARG A 122 -2.19 -3.58 -8.05
N ILE A 123 -1.18 -2.74 -8.26
CA ILE A 123 -1.00 -1.48 -7.53
C ILE A 123 -1.32 -0.30 -8.43
N TRP A 124 -2.10 0.64 -7.90
CA TRP A 124 -2.48 1.87 -8.56
C TRP A 124 -1.51 2.98 -8.16
N ARG A 125 -0.74 3.44 -9.13
CA ARG A 125 0.35 4.41 -8.91
C ARG A 125 -0.20 5.75 -8.41
N ASN A 126 0.52 6.36 -7.47
CA ASN A 126 0.22 7.67 -6.88
C ASN A 126 -1.21 7.79 -6.32
N GLN A 127 -1.85 6.66 -5.97
CA GLN A 127 -3.18 6.63 -5.38
C GLN A 127 -3.12 5.94 -4.02
N VAL A 128 -3.89 6.47 -3.07
CA VAL A 128 -4.11 5.82 -1.78
C VAL A 128 -5.23 4.79 -1.95
N ALA A 129 -5.13 3.65 -1.27
CA ALA A 129 -6.20 2.66 -1.27
C ALA A 129 -7.48 3.27 -0.66
N ASP A 130 -8.57 3.20 -1.40
CA ASP A 130 -9.77 3.99 -1.11
C ASP A 130 -10.84 3.24 -0.30
N GLY A 131 -10.79 1.90 -0.28
CA GLY A 131 -11.73 1.08 0.48
C GLY A 131 -13.20 1.19 0.04
N ASN A 132 -13.46 1.77 -1.14
CA ASN A 132 -14.81 2.07 -1.61
C ASN A 132 -15.49 0.86 -2.25
N LEU A 133 -16.82 0.87 -2.30
CA LEU A 133 -17.63 -0.02 -3.13
C LEU A 133 -18.45 0.80 -4.15
N PRO A 134 -18.05 0.84 -5.44
CA PRO A 134 -16.87 0.22 -6.06
C PRO A 134 -15.56 0.96 -5.76
N SER A 135 -14.44 0.24 -5.66
CA SER A 135 -13.10 0.80 -5.41
C SER A 135 -12.50 1.38 -6.69
N LYS A 136 -11.84 2.53 -6.57
CA LYS A 136 -11.01 3.14 -7.62
C LYS A 136 -9.63 2.46 -7.72
N THR A 137 -9.23 1.72 -6.70
CA THR A 137 -7.95 1.02 -6.61
C THR A 137 -8.12 -0.50 -6.46
N PRO A 138 -8.87 -1.21 -7.33
CA PRO A 138 -9.11 -2.64 -7.17
C PRO A 138 -7.83 -3.46 -7.36
N ALA A 139 -7.65 -4.51 -6.56
CA ALA A 139 -6.46 -5.36 -6.60
C ALA A 139 -6.36 -6.33 -7.79
N LYS A 140 -7.26 -6.22 -8.79
CA LYS A 140 -7.35 -7.12 -9.96
C LYS A 140 -6.76 -6.49 -11.21
#